data_AF-A0A947AGA6-F1
#
_entry.id   AF-A0A947AGA6-F1
#
_cell.length_a   1.000
_cell.length_b   1.000
_cell.length_c   1.000
_cell.angle_alpha   90.00
_cell.angle_beta   90.00
_cell.angle_gamma   90.00
#
_symmetry.space_group_name_H-M   'P 1'
#
loop_
_entity.id
_entity.type
_entity.pdbx_description
1 polymer ?
#
loop_
_entity_poly.entity_id
_entity_poly.type
_entity_poly.pdbx_seq_one_letter_code
_entity_poly.pdbx_strand_id
1 'polypeptide(L)' 'MEYLNLFFIALIELSNAMAPYILFGLLFAGILHEFVPDTIVTKHLGKDNIFSVIKATLFGVPLPVCSCGVIPLATS' A
#
# COMPACT_ATOMS: atom_id res chain seq x y z
N MET A 1 34.71 11.22 4.76
CA MET A 1 34.02 11.95 3.66
C MET A 1 33.48 11.02 2.58
N GLU A 2 34.15 9.90 2.27
CA GLU A 2 33.69 8.94 1.23
C GLU A 2 32.40 8.20 1.62
N TYR A 3 32.30 7.73 2.86
CA TYR A 3 31.10 7.06 3.39
C TYR A 3 29.83 7.93 3.35
N LEU A 4 29.97 9.24 3.52
CA LEU A 4 28.82 10.16 3.45
C LEU A 4 28.28 10.24 2.02
N ASN A 5 29.17 10.36 1.02
CA ASN A 5 28.76 10.37 -0.38
C ASN A 5 28.13 9.05 -0.80
N LEU A 6 28.70 7.92 -0.36
CA LEU A 6 28.15 6.59 -0.62
C LEU A 6 26.72 6.43 -0.06
N PHE A 7 26.50 6.92 1.17
CA PHE A 7 25.18 6.93 1.80
C PHE A 7 24.16 7.76 1.00
N PHE A 8 24.53 8.97 0.57
CA PHE A 8 23.64 9.85 -0.21
C PHE A 8 23.32 9.28 -1.59
N ILE A 9 24.29 8.66 -2.27
CA ILE A 9 24.08 8.03 -3.58
C ILE A 9 23.11 6.85 -3.45
N ALA A 10 23.33 5.97 -2.46
CA ALA A 10 22.44 4.83 -2.22
C ALA A 10 21.01 5.27 -1.89
N LEU A 11 20.85 6.36 -1.13
CA LEU A 11 19.53 6.95 -0.81
C LEU A 11 18.79 7.43 -2.06
N ILE A 12 19.47 8.20 -2.92
CA ILE A 12 18.86 8.74 -4.15
C ILE A 12 18.54 7.62 -5.12
N GLU A 13 19.42 6.62 -5.23
CA GLU A 13 19.22 5.47 -6.11
C GLU A 13 17.99 4.65 -5.69
N LEU A 14 17.86 4.34 -4.40
CA LEU A 14 16.69 3.63 -3.87
C LEU A 14 15.40 4.43 -4.09
N SER A 15 15.43 5.73 -3.79
CA SER A 15 14.27 6.62 -3.93
C SER A 15 13.80 6.68 -5.39
N ASN A 16 14.73 6.86 -6.33
CA ASN A 16 14.40 6.91 -7.75
C ASN A 16 13.90 5.56 -8.30
N ALA A 17 14.44 4.46 -7.79
CA ALA A 17 13.97 3.12 -8.16
C ALA A 17 12.54 2.84 -7.66
N MET A 18 12.16 3.36 -6.48
CA MET A 18 10.84 3.12 -5.86
C MET A 18 9.77 4.12 -6.28
N ALA A 19 10.15 5.35 -6.64
CA ALA A 19 9.24 6.43 -7.02
C ALA A 19 8.19 6.03 -8.08
N PRO A 20 8.54 5.40 -9.22
CA PRO A 20 7.52 5.04 -10.22
C PRO A 20 6.54 4.00 -9.68
N TYR A 21 6.99 3.03 -8.90
CA TYR A 21 6.12 1.99 -8.33
C TYR A 21 5.13 2.56 -7.33
N ILE A 22 5.56 3.49 -6.46
CA ILE A 22 4.66 4.18 -5.51
C ILE A 22 3.64 5.03 -6.26
N LEU A 23 4.07 5.75 -7.30
CA LEU A 23 3.18 6.57 -8.12
C LEU A 23 2.09 5.71 -8.79
N PHE A 24 2.47 4.57 -9.36
CA PHE A 24 1.52 3.60 -9.92
C PHE A 24 0.60 3.01 -8.85
N GLY A 25 1.14 2.63 -7.69
CA GLY A 25 0.35 2.09 -6.58
C GLY A 25 -0.70 3.07 -6.07
N LEU A 26 -0.33 4.35 -5.90
CA LEU A 26 -1.23 5.40 -5.47
C LEU A 26 -2.32 5.69 -6.51
N LEU A 27 -1.96 5.70 -7.79
CA LEU A 27 -2.91 5.89 -8.88
C LEU A 27 -3.94 4.75 -8.91
N PHE A 28 -3.49 3.50 -8.79
CA PHE A 28 -4.39 2.35 -8.69
C PHE A 28 -5.25 2.39 -7.42
N ALA A 29 -4.67 2.74 -6.27
CA ALA A 29 -5.42 2.86 -5.02
C ALA A 29 -6.53 3.91 -5.11
N GLY A 30 -6.25 5.07 -5.74
CA GLY A 30 -7.25 6.11 -5.98
C GLY A 30 -8.39 5.65 -6.91
N ILE A 31 -8.06 4.96 -8.00
CA ILE A 31 -9.07 4.37 -8.90
C ILE A 31 -9.91 3.33 -8.15
N LEU A 32 -9.28 2.47 -7.36
CA LEU A 32 -9.96 1.43 -6.59
C LEU A 32 -10.89 2.04 -5.54
N HIS A 33 -10.48 3.12 -4.88
CA HIS A 33 -11.30 3.84 -3.90
C HIS A 33 -12.57 4.43 -4.54
N GLU A 34 -12.46 5.01 -5.73
CA GLU A 34 -13.62 5.50 -6.48
C GLU A 34 -14.54 4.35 -6.96
N PHE A 35 -13.95 3.24 -7.43
CA PHE A 35 -14.72 2.07 -7.89
C PHE A 35 -15.36 1.26 -6.76
N VAL A 36 -14.80 1.30 -5.56
CA VAL A 36 -15.25 0.53 -4.40
C VAL A 36 -15.88 1.49 -3.37
N PRO A 37 -17.20 1.75 -3.45
CA PRO A 37 -17.87 2.64 -2.52
C PRO A 37 -17.84 2.08 -1.09
N ASP A 38 -17.71 2.96 -0.09
CA ASP A 38 -17.69 2.63 1.35
C ASP A 38 -18.88 1.78 1.80
N THR A 39 -20.01 1.87 1.11
CA THR A 39 -21.22 1.08 1.37
C THR A 39 -21.04 -0.41 1.07
N ILE A 40 -20.19 -0.79 0.09
CA ILE A 40 -19.86 -2.18 -0.20
C ILE A 40 -18.83 -2.69 0.81
N VAL A 41 -17.84 -1.87 1.17
CA VAL A 41 -16.81 -2.21 2.16
C VAL A 41 -17.45 -2.42 3.53
N THR A 42 -18.27 -1.49 4.02
CA THR A 42 -18.96 -1.65 5.32
C THR A 42 -19.95 -2.82 5.33
N LYS A 43 -20.64 -3.10 4.21
CA LYS A 43 -21.58 -4.23 4.12
C LYS A 43 -20.90 -5.61 4.03
N HIS A 44 -19.70 -5.69 3.43
CA HIS A 44 -18.96 -6.96 3.25
C HIS A 44 -17.83 -7.19 4.25
N LEU A 45 -17.23 -6.12 4.78
CA LEU A 45 -16.10 -6.14 5.71
C LEU A 45 -16.47 -5.67 7.14
N GLY A 46 -17.56 -4.92 7.33
CA GLY A 46 -17.95 -4.33 8.63
C GLY A 46 -19.03 -5.08 9.41
N LYS A 47 -19.53 -6.21 8.92
CA LYS A 47 -20.50 -7.05 9.65
C LYS A 47 -19.73 -8.00 10.57
N ASP A 48 -20.14 -8.16 11.83
CA ASP A 48 -19.57 -9.10 12.84
C ASP A 48 -19.77 -10.58 12.43
N ASN A 49 -19.19 -10.98 11.31
CA ASN A 49 -19.31 -12.31 10.74
C ASN A 49 -17.94 -12.80 10.30
N ILE A 50 -17.62 -14.04 10.61
CA ILE A 50 -16.33 -14.69 10.30
C ILE A 50 -16.06 -14.69 8.77
N PHE A 51 -17.11 -14.76 7.95
CA PHE A 51 -17.02 -14.65 6.49
C PHE A 51 -16.47 -13.31 5.99
N SER A 52 -16.67 -12.25 6.77
CA SER A 52 -16.14 -10.90 6.52
C SER A 52 -14.61 -10.90 6.61
N VAL A 53 -14.09 -11.50 7.68
CA VAL A 53 -12.65 -11.65 7.95
C VAL A 53 -11.99 -12.53 6.90
N ILE A 54 -12.59 -13.68 6.54
CA ILE A 54 -12.03 -14.59 5.54
C ILE A 54 -11.91 -13.89 4.17
N LYS A 55 -12.93 -13.14 3.74
CA LYS A 55 -12.87 -12.38 2.49
C LYS A 55 -11.79 -11.30 2.56
N ALA A 56 -11.75 -10.52 3.64
CA ALA A 56 -10.74 -9.47 3.82
C ALA A 56 -9.31 -10.04 3.78
N THR A 57 -9.07 -11.15 4.46
CA THR A 57 -7.78 -11.85 4.44
C THR A 57 -7.46 -12.41 3.06
N LEU A 58 -8.42 -13.01 2.34
CA LEU A 58 -8.16 -13.54 1.00
C LEU A 58 -7.79 -12.44 -0.02
N PHE A 59 -8.35 -11.24 0.14
CA PHE A 59 -7.97 -10.07 -0.66
C PHE A 59 -6.67 -9.41 -0.17
N GLY A 60 -6.37 -9.45 1.13
CA GLY A 60 -5.15 -8.88 1.74
C GLY A 60 -3.89 -9.74 1.58
N VAL A 61 -4.02 -11.07 1.63
CA VAL A 61 -2.92 -12.04 1.47
C VAL A 61 -2.12 -11.86 0.17
N PRO A 62 -2.74 -11.63 -1.01
CA PRO A 62 -1.98 -11.45 -2.25
C PRO A 62 -1.30 -10.09 -2.38
N LEU A 63 -1.56 -9.11 -1.49
CA LEU A 63 -0.91 -7.81 -1.50
C LEU A 63 0.40 -7.91 -0.71
N PRO A 64 1.57 -8.09 -1.36
CA PRO A 64 2.84 -8.19 -0.68
C PRO A 64 3.29 -6.77 -0.37
N VAL A 65 2.90 -6.28 0.79
CA VAL A 65 3.30 -4.96 1.25
C VAL A 65 4.69 -5.06 1.87
N CYS A 66 5.71 -4.53 1.19
CA CYS A 66 7.00 -4.33 1.83
C CYS A 66 6.87 -3.21 2.88
N SER A 67 7.65 -3.27 3.96
CA SER A 67 7.55 -2.30 5.06
C SER A 67 7.69 -0.84 4.59
N CYS A 68 8.32 -0.59 3.44
CA CYS A 68 8.45 0.73 2.83
C CYS A 68 7.12 1.27 2.26
N GLY A 69 6.19 0.40 1.85
CA GLY A 69 4.91 0.76 1.23
C GLY A 69 3.73 0.91 2.21
N VAL A 70 3.82 0.33 3.41
CA VAL A 70 2.73 0.39 4.43
C VAL A 70 2.69 1.70 5.22
N ILE A 71 3.79 2.44 5.24
CA ILE A 71 3.92 3.65 6.08
C ILE A 71 2.92 4.74 5.66
N PRO A 72 2.70 5.06 4.37
CA PRO A 72 1.70 6.05 3.96
C PRO A 72 0.26 5.56 4.13
N LEU A 73 0.04 4.24 4.02
CA LEU A 73 -1.28 3.61 4.12
C LEU A 73 -1.81 3.59 5.56
N ALA A 74 -0.93 3.52 6.56
CA ALA A 74 -1.30 3.50 7.97
C ALA A 74 -1.63 4.88 8.56
N THR A 75 -1.29 5.97 7.85
CA THR A 75 -1.50 7.35 8.32
C THR A 75 -2.60 8.10 7.57
N SER A 76 -3.32 7.44 6.65
CA SER A 76 -4.44 7.99 5.87
C SER A 76 -5.79 7.56 6.41
#